data_AF-A0A2S9FCR7-F1
#
_entry.id   AF-A0A2S9FCR7-F1
#
_cell.length_a   1.000
_cell.length_b   1.000
_cell.length_c   1.000
_cell.angle_alpha   90.00
_cell.angle_beta   90.00
_cell.angle_gamma   90.00
#
_symmetry.space_group_name_H-M   'P 1'
#
loop_
_entity.id
_entity.type
_entity.pdbx_description
1 polymer ?
#
loop_
_entity_poly.entity_id
_entity_poly.type
_entity_poly.pdbx_seq_one_letter_code
_entity_poly.pdbx_strand_id
1 'polypeptide(L)'
;GRGISRLTGENIVEAVLFHRLVVLLGVGMIVWATPRLARRCGVAEVSALWLGPANPLLFMHLVAGIHNEALMLGLMLAGTEFALRGIDAAAPLIPRPLSWPRARPQWTRWYPMAALLAGTVLITLSSQVKLPSLLALGFVAMALAHRWGGTVKALVIASGALGAVALAVMALIGWASGLGFGWLFTLGTANVVRSWMSPPTLLALGTGQVGILLGLGDHTTAVLALTRAMGVSLIAVIVLWLLFAVLRGRLHPVGGLGVALGATLLLFPVVQPWYVLWAIIPLAAWATKPRFRMAAIVFTLVVGIFGPTANGDRFALFQIALATLASTVILLLLLALTFRRLPWRALPEE
;
A
#
# COMPACT_ATOMS: atom_id res chain seq x y z
N GLY A 1 -8.72 -17.10 -2.62
CA GLY A 1 -9.30 -17.56 -3.89
C GLY A 1 -9.31 -19.09 -3.95
N ARG A 2 -8.83 -19.68 -5.05
CA ARG A 2 -8.94 -21.14 -5.34
C ARG A 2 -8.54 -22.06 -4.18
N GLY A 3 -7.42 -21.78 -3.50
CA GLY A 3 -6.97 -22.60 -2.37
C GLY A 3 -7.94 -22.57 -1.19
N ILE A 4 -8.48 -21.40 -0.86
CA ILE A 4 -9.49 -21.26 0.21
C ILE A 4 -10.76 -22.02 -0.18
N SER A 5 -11.26 -21.83 -1.41
CA SER A 5 -12.44 -22.55 -1.89
C SER A 5 -12.28 -24.08 -1.86
N ARG A 6 -11.07 -24.60 -2.13
CA ARG A 6 -10.78 -26.04 -2.00
C ARG A 6 -10.83 -26.52 -0.55
N LEU A 7 -10.40 -25.70 0.41
CA LEU A 7 -10.38 -26.05 1.82
C LEU A 7 -11.76 -25.97 2.47
N THR A 8 -12.57 -24.98 2.07
CA THR A 8 -13.87 -24.69 2.71
C THR A 8 -15.06 -25.31 1.98
N GLY A 9 -14.85 -25.82 0.77
CA GLY A 9 -15.92 -26.36 -0.07
C GLY A 9 -17.03 -25.33 -0.30
N GLU A 10 -18.28 -25.73 -0.03
CA GLU A 10 -19.47 -24.89 -0.17
C GLU A 10 -19.77 -24.03 1.08
N ASN A 11 -18.98 -24.16 2.15
CA ASN A 11 -19.20 -23.39 3.38
C ASN A 11 -18.73 -21.94 3.21
N ILE A 12 -19.70 -21.05 2.95
CA ILE A 12 -19.47 -19.62 2.76
C ILE A 12 -18.89 -18.97 4.02
N VAL A 13 -19.34 -19.37 5.22
CA VAL A 13 -18.91 -18.77 6.48
C VAL A 13 -17.42 -19.03 6.71
N GLU A 14 -17.00 -20.28 6.54
CA GLU A 14 -15.58 -20.65 6.62
C GLU A 14 -14.75 -19.91 5.57
N ALA A 15 -15.22 -19.87 4.31
CA ALA A 15 -14.54 -19.15 3.24
C ALA A 15 -14.30 -17.67 3.60
N VAL A 16 -15.31 -17.00 4.18
CA VAL A 16 -15.22 -15.63 4.66
C VAL A 16 -14.19 -15.50 5.79
N LEU A 17 -14.19 -16.41 6.76
CA LEU A 17 -13.23 -16.41 7.86
C LEU A 17 -11.78 -16.60 7.38
N PHE A 18 -11.54 -17.52 6.44
CA PHE A 18 -10.21 -17.71 5.85
C PHE A 18 -9.72 -16.49 5.08
N HIS A 19 -10.58 -15.81 4.32
CA HIS A 19 -10.19 -14.56 3.66
C HIS A 19 -9.90 -13.44 4.69
N ARG A 20 -10.66 -13.38 5.79
CA ARG A 20 -10.36 -12.46 6.90
C ARG A 20 -9.01 -12.76 7.57
N LEU A 21 -8.65 -14.03 7.75
CA LEU A 21 -7.34 -14.40 8.27
C LEU A 21 -6.20 -13.87 7.39
N VAL A 22 -6.32 -13.99 6.05
CA VAL A 22 -5.33 -13.44 5.11
C VAL A 22 -5.21 -11.91 5.25
N VAL A 23 -6.35 -11.23 5.40
CA VAL A 23 -6.39 -9.78 5.62
C VAL A 23 -5.73 -9.41 6.94
N LEU A 24 -6.03 -10.12 8.04
CA LEU A 24 -5.44 -9.87 9.35
C LEU A 24 -3.92 -10.10 9.36
N LEU A 25 -3.41 -11.08 8.60
CA LEU A 25 -1.97 -11.23 8.38
C LEU A 25 -1.37 -10.00 7.68
N GLY A 26 -2.06 -9.47 6.66
CA GLY A 26 -1.73 -8.21 6.01
C GLY A 26 -1.65 -7.04 6.99
N VAL A 27 -2.69 -6.86 7.81
CA VAL A 27 -2.74 -5.82 8.85
C VAL A 27 -1.63 -6.00 9.88
N GLY A 28 -1.36 -7.23 10.31
CA GLY A 28 -0.25 -7.54 11.22
C GLY A 28 1.11 -7.10 10.65
N MET A 29 1.34 -7.30 9.35
CA MET A 29 2.54 -6.81 8.67
C MET A 29 2.57 -5.28 8.59
N ILE A 30 1.44 -4.60 8.38
CA ILE A 30 1.35 -3.13 8.41
C ILE A 30 1.73 -2.61 9.82
N VAL A 31 1.09 -3.13 10.87
CA VAL A 31 1.38 -2.78 12.27
C VAL A 31 2.85 -3.02 12.62
N TRP A 32 3.46 -4.07 12.08
CA TRP A 32 4.88 -4.33 12.25
C TRP A 32 5.76 -3.35 11.47
N ALA A 33 5.48 -3.08 10.20
CA ALA A 33 6.35 -2.31 9.32
C ALA A 33 6.29 -0.80 9.58
N THR A 34 5.10 -0.24 9.81
CA THR A 34 4.89 1.20 9.97
C THR A 34 5.80 1.86 11.03
N PRO A 35 5.89 1.39 12.28
CA PRO A 35 6.74 2.03 13.29
C PRO A 35 8.23 1.88 12.96
N ARG A 36 8.64 0.80 12.30
CA ARG A 36 10.03 0.56 11.87
C ARG A 36 10.44 1.53 10.77
N LEU A 37 9.58 1.72 9.77
CA LEU A 37 9.77 2.70 8.71
C LEU A 37 9.72 4.14 9.25
N ALA A 38 8.86 4.40 10.25
CA ALA A 38 8.77 5.69 10.92
C ALA A 38 10.08 6.08 11.60
N ARG A 39 10.71 5.15 12.33
CA ARG A 39 12.03 5.37 12.95
C ARG A 39 13.10 5.76 11.92
N ARG A 40 13.13 5.12 10.75
CA ARG A 40 14.09 5.46 9.68
C ARG A 40 13.94 6.90 9.20
N CYS A 41 12.70 7.39 9.19
CA CYS A 41 12.39 8.73 8.74
C CYS A 41 12.43 9.78 9.87
N GLY A 42 12.83 9.40 11.10
CA GLY A 42 12.81 10.29 12.26
C GLY A 42 11.41 10.70 12.73
N VAL A 43 10.38 9.88 12.41
CA VAL A 43 8.98 10.14 12.77
C VAL A 43 8.60 9.36 14.03
N ALA A 44 7.80 9.99 14.91
CA ALA A 44 7.28 9.35 16.10
C ALA A 44 6.41 8.13 15.76
N GLU A 45 6.83 6.94 16.19
CA GLU A 45 6.18 5.65 15.90
C GLU A 45 4.71 5.62 16.26
N VAL A 46 4.37 6.15 17.44
CA VAL A 46 3.00 6.20 17.94
C VAL A 46 2.12 7.02 17.00
N SER A 47 2.60 8.16 16.52
CA SER A 47 1.83 8.99 15.57
C SER A 47 1.65 8.29 14.22
N ALA A 48 2.67 7.57 13.75
CA ALA A 48 2.59 6.80 12.52
C ALA A 48 1.59 5.63 12.65
N LEU A 49 1.55 4.96 13.81
CA LEU A 49 0.57 3.91 14.11
C LEU A 49 -0.87 4.46 14.13
N TRP A 50 -1.09 5.63 14.73
CA TRP A 50 -2.40 6.28 14.76
C TRP A 50 -2.92 6.65 13.36
N LEU A 51 -2.06 7.21 12.51
CA LEU A 51 -2.44 7.66 11.17
C LEU A 51 -2.52 6.51 10.15
N GLY A 52 -1.72 5.46 10.32
CA GLY A 52 -1.63 4.33 9.40
C GLY A 52 -2.52 3.15 9.81
N PRO A 53 -2.02 2.18 10.59
CA PRO A 53 -2.75 0.97 10.95
C PRO A 53 -3.99 1.19 11.82
N ALA A 54 -4.02 2.20 12.69
CA ALA A 54 -5.19 2.50 13.51
C ALA A 54 -6.21 3.42 12.80
N ASN A 55 -6.03 3.66 11.50
CA ASN A 55 -6.92 4.47 10.70
C ASN A 55 -8.31 3.79 10.58
N PRO A 56 -9.43 4.48 10.87
CA PRO A 56 -10.76 3.89 10.81
C PRO A 56 -11.12 3.32 9.43
N LEU A 57 -10.62 3.92 8.34
CA LEU A 57 -10.82 3.38 6.98
C LEU A 57 -10.23 1.98 6.81
N LEU A 58 -9.12 1.69 7.48
CA LEU A 58 -8.49 0.37 7.43
C LEU A 58 -9.39 -0.68 8.06
N PHE A 59 -9.98 -0.39 9.21
CA PHE A 59 -10.89 -1.34 9.86
C PHE A 59 -12.17 -1.53 9.05
N MET A 60 -12.77 -0.44 8.57
CA MET A 60 -14.04 -0.49 7.83
C MET A 60 -13.90 -1.20 6.48
N HIS A 61 -12.85 -0.88 5.71
CA HIS A 61 -12.69 -1.44 4.38
C HIS A 61 -11.78 -2.66 4.41
N LEU A 62 -10.54 -2.51 4.89
CA LEU A 62 -9.58 -3.59 4.78
C LEU A 62 -10.00 -4.82 5.57
N VAL A 63 -10.36 -4.64 6.85
CA VAL A 63 -10.74 -5.75 7.72
C VAL A 63 -12.18 -6.20 7.49
N ALA A 64 -13.16 -5.31 7.70
CA ALA A 64 -14.57 -5.69 7.60
C ALA A 64 -15.01 -5.99 6.16
N GLY A 65 -14.53 -5.22 5.19
CA GLY A 65 -14.75 -5.43 3.75
C GLY A 65 -13.87 -6.50 3.11
N ILE A 66 -12.97 -7.15 3.86
CA ILE A 66 -12.12 -8.27 3.40
C ILE A 66 -11.29 -7.90 2.15
N HIS A 67 -10.80 -6.66 2.11
CA HIS A 67 -10.06 -6.14 0.98
C HIS A 67 -8.60 -6.66 0.99
N ASN A 68 -8.19 -7.27 -0.12
CA ASN A 68 -6.85 -7.86 -0.28
C ASN A 68 -5.72 -6.81 -0.29
N GLU A 69 -6.07 -5.53 -0.35
CA GLU A 69 -5.18 -4.39 -0.14
C GLU A 69 -4.45 -4.43 1.20
N ALA A 70 -5.03 -5.05 2.25
CA ALA A 70 -4.30 -5.28 3.50
C ALA A 70 -3.04 -6.12 3.27
N LEU A 71 -3.16 -7.21 2.49
CA LEU A 71 -2.04 -8.09 2.18
C LEU A 71 -1.03 -7.37 1.28
N MET A 72 -1.50 -6.63 0.28
CA MET A 72 -0.65 -5.78 -0.57
C MET A 72 0.16 -4.79 0.30
N LEU A 73 -0.50 -3.95 1.08
CA LEU A 73 0.15 -2.92 1.90
C LEU A 73 1.11 -3.54 2.92
N GLY A 74 0.70 -4.63 3.57
CA GLY A 74 1.53 -5.35 4.53
C GLY A 74 2.82 -5.89 3.92
N LEU A 75 2.73 -6.61 2.80
CA LEU A 75 3.88 -7.15 2.07
C LEU A 75 4.77 -6.03 1.52
N MET A 76 4.19 -4.97 0.95
CA MET A 76 4.92 -3.83 0.41
C MET A 76 5.74 -3.11 1.47
N LEU A 77 5.12 -2.77 2.61
CA LEU A 77 5.78 -2.03 3.69
C LEU A 77 6.80 -2.92 4.41
N ALA A 78 6.47 -4.18 4.69
CA ALA A 78 7.43 -5.11 5.28
C ALA A 78 8.62 -5.36 4.35
N GLY A 79 8.36 -5.51 3.05
CA GLY A 79 9.38 -5.70 2.04
C GLY A 79 10.29 -4.47 1.89
N THR A 80 9.71 -3.26 1.94
CA THR A 80 10.48 -2.01 1.94
C THR A 80 11.37 -1.92 3.18
N GLU A 81 10.85 -2.25 4.36
CA GLU A 81 11.64 -2.27 5.60
C GLU A 81 12.80 -3.28 5.52
N PHE A 82 12.57 -4.51 5.07
CA PHE A 82 13.63 -5.51 4.91
C PHE A 82 14.67 -5.08 3.87
N ALA A 83 14.23 -4.53 2.73
CA ALA A 83 15.14 -4.06 1.71
C ALA A 83 16.04 -2.92 2.21
N LEU A 84 15.45 -1.93 2.92
CA LEU A 84 16.20 -0.83 3.51
C LEU A 84 17.12 -1.28 4.64
N ARG A 85 16.80 -2.33 5.41
CA ARG A 85 17.76 -2.95 6.35
C ARG A 85 19.01 -3.46 5.65
N GLY A 86 18.86 -4.07 4.48
CA GLY A 86 19.99 -4.52 3.68
C GLY A 86 20.81 -3.36 3.14
N ILE A 87 20.13 -2.33 2.63
CA ILE A 87 20.76 -1.14 2.05
C ILE A 87 21.47 -0.30 3.10
N ASP A 88 20.89 -0.09 4.28
CA ASP A 88 21.46 0.77 5.33
C ASP A 88 22.47 0.04 6.23
N ALA A 89 22.69 -1.26 6.02
CA ALA A 89 23.66 -2.02 6.81
C ALA A 89 25.08 -1.49 6.61
N ALA A 90 25.80 -1.28 7.71
CA ALA A 90 27.20 -0.85 7.71
C ALA A 90 28.13 -1.88 7.03
N ALA A 91 27.77 -3.17 7.09
CA ALA A 91 28.49 -4.22 6.41
C ALA A 91 28.28 -4.18 4.89
N PRO A 92 29.26 -4.64 4.09
CA PRO A 92 29.08 -4.85 2.66
C PRO A 92 27.88 -5.77 2.38
N LEU A 93 27.13 -5.52 1.30
CA LEU A 93 26.03 -6.39 0.89
C LEU A 93 26.51 -7.83 0.66
N ILE A 94 27.63 -7.98 -0.04
CA ILE A 94 28.28 -9.27 -0.29
C ILE A 94 29.51 -9.38 0.60
N PRO A 95 29.62 -10.42 1.45
CA PRO A 95 30.77 -10.56 2.33
C PRO A 95 32.07 -10.71 1.54
N ARG A 96 33.13 -10.05 2.03
CA ARG A 96 34.49 -10.16 1.49
C ARG A 96 35.43 -10.61 2.63
N PRO A 97 36.25 -11.67 2.44
CA PRO A 97 36.31 -12.58 1.29
C PRO A 97 35.02 -13.40 1.12
N LEU A 98 34.73 -13.79 -0.13
CA LEU A 98 33.55 -14.58 -0.46
C LEU A 98 33.68 -15.95 0.23
N SER A 99 32.85 -16.17 1.25
CA SER A 99 32.84 -17.41 2.03
C SER A 99 31.41 -17.89 2.15
N TRP A 100 31.17 -19.13 1.71
CA TRP A 100 29.86 -19.75 1.86
C TRP A 100 29.61 -20.03 3.34
N PRO A 101 28.45 -19.65 3.89
CA PRO A 101 28.21 -19.75 5.32
C PRO A 101 28.08 -21.23 5.72
N ARG A 102 29.04 -21.74 6.49
CA ARG A 102 29.01 -23.10 7.08
C ARG A 102 28.58 -23.11 8.55
N ALA A 103 28.70 -21.97 9.24
CA ALA A 103 28.39 -21.84 10.67
C ALA A 103 27.52 -20.60 10.96
N ARG A 104 26.76 -20.63 12.07
CA ARG A 104 25.88 -19.52 12.52
C ARG A 104 26.51 -18.11 12.48
N PRO A 105 27.76 -17.89 12.94
CA PRO A 105 28.37 -16.55 12.89
C PRO A 105 28.79 -16.08 11.48
N GLN A 106 28.73 -16.94 10.46
CA GLN A 106 28.94 -16.55 9.06
C GLN A 106 27.64 -16.08 8.41
N TRP A 107 26.49 -16.59 8.85
CA TRP A 107 25.17 -16.17 8.36
C TRP A 107 24.85 -14.70 8.68
N THR A 108 25.36 -14.18 9.79
CA THR A 108 25.22 -12.76 10.13
C THR A 108 25.91 -11.84 9.11
N ARG A 109 26.95 -12.30 8.41
CA ARG A 109 27.60 -11.53 7.33
C ARG A 109 26.76 -11.46 6.06
N TRP A 110 25.92 -12.45 5.81
CA TRP A 110 25.00 -12.50 4.67
C TRP A 110 23.67 -11.78 4.94
N TYR A 111 23.44 -11.34 6.19
CA TYR A 111 22.22 -10.67 6.60
C TYR A 111 21.82 -9.49 5.68
N PRO A 112 22.72 -8.57 5.27
CA PRO A 112 22.32 -7.45 4.42
C PRO A 112 21.78 -7.90 3.05
N MET A 113 22.44 -8.86 2.40
CA MET A 113 21.96 -9.43 1.15
C MET A 113 20.66 -10.20 1.33
N ALA A 114 20.57 -11.04 2.37
CA ALA A 114 19.36 -11.80 2.66
C ALA A 114 18.16 -10.88 2.92
N ALA A 115 18.36 -9.79 3.66
CA ALA A 115 17.34 -8.78 3.92
C ALA A 115 16.92 -8.03 2.64
N LEU A 116 17.87 -7.68 1.77
CA LEU A 116 17.59 -7.08 0.47
C LEU A 116 16.75 -8.02 -0.41
N LEU A 117 17.16 -9.28 -0.55
CA LEU A 117 16.46 -10.28 -1.34
C LEU A 117 15.06 -10.58 -0.78
N ALA A 118 14.95 -10.76 0.54
CA ALA A 118 13.66 -10.95 1.20
C ALA A 118 12.74 -9.74 0.97
N GLY A 119 13.28 -8.52 1.08
CA GLY A 119 12.56 -7.30 0.81
C GLY A 119 12.04 -7.22 -0.64
N THR A 120 12.90 -7.52 -1.61
CA THR A 120 12.52 -7.59 -3.03
C THR A 120 11.44 -8.63 -3.29
N VAL A 121 11.60 -9.85 -2.76
CA VAL A 121 10.61 -10.93 -2.91
C VAL A 121 9.26 -10.51 -2.32
N LEU A 122 9.24 -9.91 -1.12
CA LEU A 122 8.01 -9.44 -0.48
C LEU A 122 7.32 -8.33 -1.28
N ILE A 123 8.07 -7.36 -1.82
CA ILE A 123 7.51 -6.32 -2.69
C ILE A 123 6.95 -6.92 -3.99
N THR A 124 7.63 -7.90 -4.58
CA THR A 124 7.14 -8.59 -5.78
C THR A 124 5.89 -9.41 -5.50
N LEU A 125 5.83 -10.12 -4.36
CA LEU A 125 4.63 -10.82 -3.90
C LEU A 125 3.47 -9.84 -3.71
N SER A 126 3.74 -8.67 -3.11
CA SER A 126 2.76 -7.59 -2.99
C SER A 126 2.22 -7.16 -4.35
N SER A 127 3.08 -7.03 -5.37
CA SER A 127 2.63 -6.58 -6.68
C SER A 127 1.76 -7.60 -7.40
N GLN A 128 1.86 -8.88 -7.04
CA GLN A 128 0.96 -9.93 -7.53
C GLN A 128 -0.43 -9.84 -6.91
N VAL A 129 -0.56 -9.21 -5.74
CA VAL A 129 -1.87 -8.84 -5.19
C VAL A 129 -2.41 -7.64 -5.98
N LYS A 130 -1.59 -6.60 -6.15
CA LYS A 130 -1.93 -5.39 -6.91
C LYS A 130 -0.68 -4.66 -7.43
N LEU A 131 -0.64 -4.38 -8.73
CA LEU A 131 0.51 -3.78 -9.41
C LEU A 131 1.07 -2.48 -8.81
N PRO A 132 0.26 -1.52 -8.31
CA PRO A 132 0.80 -0.26 -7.80
C PRO A 132 1.87 -0.41 -6.72
N SER A 133 1.86 -1.49 -5.93
CA SER A 133 2.90 -1.71 -4.93
C SER A 133 4.28 -2.00 -5.51
N LEU A 134 4.39 -2.33 -6.80
CA LEU A 134 5.68 -2.50 -7.48
C LEU A 134 6.51 -1.21 -7.50
N LEU A 135 5.85 -0.04 -7.36
CA LEU A 135 6.55 1.24 -7.19
C LEU A 135 7.56 1.21 -6.03
N ALA A 136 7.27 0.46 -4.96
CA ALA A 136 8.20 0.30 -3.84
C ALA A 136 9.55 -0.30 -4.29
N LEU A 137 9.54 -1.21 -5.27
CA LEU A 137 10.77 -1.80 -5.80
C LEU A 137 11.60 -0.76 -6.55
N GLY A 138 10.96 0.16 -7.27
CA GLY A 138 11.62 1.28 -7.92
C GLY A 138 12.35 2.16 -6.91
N PHE A 139 11.69 2.54 -5.81
CA PHE A 139 12.30 3.35 -4.75
C PHE A 139 13.44 2.61 -4.02
N VAL A 140 13.30 1.31 -3.78
CA VAL A 140 14.36 0.46 -3.23
C VAL A 140 15.56 0.38 -4.18
N ALA A 141 15.32 0.23 -5.49
CA ALA A 141 16.38 0.22 -6.50
C ALA A 141 17.13 1.56 -6.55
N MET A 142 16.41 2.69 -6.44
CA MET A 142 17.05 4.01 -6.38
C MET A 142 17.87 4.19 -5.11
N ALA A 143 17.39 3.71 -3.95
CA ALA A 143 18.13 3.76 -2.70
C ALA A 143 19.40 2.89 -2.77
N LEU A 144 19.34 1.71 -3.39
CA LEU A 144 20.50 0.85 -3.62
C LEU A 144 21.50 1.50 -4.59
N ALA A 145 21.01 2.10 -5.68
CA ALA A 145 21.84 2.82 -6.63
C ALA A 145 22.52 4.04 -6.00
N HIS A 146 21.81 4.77 -5.13
CA HIS A 146 22.35 5.88 -4.35
C HIS A 146 23.50 5.41 -3.45
N ARG A 147 23.32 4.29 -2.73
CA ARG A 147 24.39 3.67 -1.92
C ARG A 147 25.64 3.36 -2.72
N TRP A 148 25.50 3.00 -4.00
CA TRP A 148 26.61 2.74 -4.92
C TRP A 148 27.13 3.99 -5.65
N GLY A 149 26.79 5.19 -5.15
CA GLY A 149 27.31 6.46 -5.65
C GLY A 149 26.38 7.22 -6.61
N GLY A 150 25.14 6.75 -6.83
CA GLY A 150 24.14 7.48 -7.59
C GLY A 150 24.44 7.67 -9.08
N THR A 151 25.36 6.87 -9.65
CA THR A 151 25.74 6.93 -11.07
C THR A 151 24.75 6.20 -11.96
N VAL A 152 24.78 6.47 -13.27
CA VAL A 152 23.99 5.73 -14.27
C VAL A 152 24.34 4.23 -14.24
N LYS A 153 25.61 3.89 -14.05
CA LYS A 153 26.05 2.50 -13.88
C LYS A 153 25.41 1.86 -12.65
N ALA A 154 25.43 2.54 -11.50
CA ALA A 154 24.79 2.06 -10.28
C ALA A 154 23.27 1.89 -10.45
N LEU A 155 22.62 2.83 -11.15
CA LEU A 155 21.20 2.77 -11.49
C LEU A 155 20.86 1.52 -12.31
N VAL A 156 21.61 1.27 -13.39
CA VAL A 156 21.39 0.12 -14.29
C VAL A 156 21.64 -1.20 -13.54
N ILE A 157 22.73 -1.30 -12.77
CA ILE A 157 23.04 -2.52 -12.02
C ILE A 157 22.00 -2.79 -10.93
N ALA A 158 21.62 -1.77 -10.14
CA ALA A 158 20.64 -1.94 -9.06
C ALA A 158 19.26 -2.31 -9.61
N SER A 159 18.79 -1.57 -10.62
CA SER A 159 17.48 -1.82 -11.25
C SER A 159 17.46 -3.16 -11.98
N GLY A 160 18.54 -3.51 -12.68
CA GLY A 160 18.68 -4.79 -13.36
C GLY A 160 18.70 -5.98 -12.40
N ALA A 161 19.48 -5.90 -11.31
CA ALA A 161 19.57 -6.97 -10.32
C ALA A 161 18.24 -7.20 -9.59
N LEU A 162 17.64 -6.14 -9.05
CA LEU A 162 16.36 -6.25 -8.34
C LEU A 162 15.21 -6.59 -9.29
N GLY A 163 15.25 -6.08 -10.52
CA GLY A 163 14.31 -6.40 -11.58
C GLY A 163 14.38 -7.87 -11.99
N ALA A 164 15.58 -8.46 -12.11
CA ALA A 164 15.76 -9.87 -12.40
C ALA A 164 15.16 -10.77 -11.30
N VAL A 165 15.39 -10.44 -10.03
CA VAL A 165 14.76 -11.16 -8.89
C VAL A 165 13.24 -11.04 -8.96
N ALA A 166 12.71 -9.85 -9.21
CA ALA A 166 11.28 -9.64 -9.33
C ALA A 166 10.68 -10.45 -10.49
N LEU A 167 11.27 -10.42 -11.68
CA LEU A 167 10.82 -11.20 -12.83
C LEU A 167 10.87 -12.70 -12.55
N ALA A 168 11.92 -13.20 -11.89
CA ALA A 168 12.02 -14.61 -11.50
C ALA A 168 10.89 -15.01 -10.53
N VAL A 169 10.60 -14.19 -9.53
CA VAL A 169 9.50 -14.42 -8.58
C VAL A 169 8.14 -14.36 -9.29
N MET A 170 7.92 -13.40 -10.18
CA MET A 170 6.68 -13.30 -10.97
C MET A 170 6.50 -14.53 -11.86
N ALA A 171 7.55 -14.97 -12.55
CA ALA A 171 7.51 -16.17 -13.39
C ALA A 171 7.21 -17.43 -12.56
N LEU A 172 7.85 -17.59 -11.40
CA LEU A 172 7.62 -18.70 -10.49
C LEU A 172 6.16 -18.73 -10.00
N ILE A 173 5.59 -17.59 -9.60
CA ILE A 173 4.20 -17.50 -9.14
C ILE A 173 3.23 -17.74 -10.30
N GLY A 174 3.51 -17.17 -11.48
CA GLY A 174 2.70 -17.39 -12.69
C GLY A 174 2.65 -18.87 -13.07
N TRP A 175 3.80 -19.56 -13.00
CA TRP A 175 3.90 -21.00 -13.21
C TRP A 175 3.17 -21.80 -12.12
N ALA A 176 3.47 -21.55 -10.84
CA ALA A 176 2.89 -22.28 -9.71
C ALA A 176 1.37 -22.11 -9.58
N SER A 177 0.83 -20.96 -9.99
CA SER A 177 -0.61 -20.70 -10.00
C SER A 177 -1.35 -21.27 -11.21
N GLY A 178 -0.62 -21.70 -12.25
CA GLY A 178 -1.18 -22.13 -13.53
C GLY A 178 -1.82 -21.00 -14.35
N LEU A 179 -1.59 -19.73 -13.98
CA LEU A 179 -2.13 -18.56 -14.68
C LEU A 179 -1.17 -18.00 -15.74
N GLY A 180 0.12 -18.34 -15.66
CA GLY A 180 1.17 -17.79 -16.51
C GLY A 180 1.17 -16.26 -16.49
N PHE A 181 1.23 -15.66 -17.68
CA PHE A 181 1.13 -14.20 -17.87
C PHE A 181 -0.27 -13.73 -18.29
N GLY A 182 -1.29 -14.60 -18.21
CA GLY A 182 -2.66 -14.27 -18.64
C GLY A 182 -3.29 -13.09 -17.87
N TRP A 183 -2.80 -12.81 -16.66
CA TRP A 183 -3.21 -11.66 -15.85
C TRP A 183 -2.90 -10.30 -16.50
N LEU A 184 -1.92 -10.21 -17.41
CA LEU A 184 -1.60 -8.97 -18.13
C LEU A 184 -2.79 -8.47 -18.95
N PHE A 185 -3.57 -9.39 -19.54
CA PHE A 185 -4.76 -9.05 -20.32
C PHE A 185 -5.93 -8.58 -19.44
N THR A 186 -5.87 -8.82 -18.13
CA THR A 186 -6.92 -8.41 -17.19
C THR A 186 -6.70 -7.01 -16.60
N LEU A 187 -5.55 -6.38 -16.85
CA LEU A 187 -5.22 -5.07 -16.28
C LEU A 187 -6.15 -3.94 -16.75
N GLY A 188 -6.74 -4.08 -17.95
CA GLY A 188 -7.69 -3.11 -18.49
C GLY A 188 -9.08 -3.16 -17.87
N THR A 189 -9.43 -4.24 -17.15
CA THR A 189 -10.79 -4.43 -16.59
C THR A 189 -11.16 -3.33 -15.59
N ALA A 190 -10.19 -2.88 -14.79
CA ALA A 190 -10.38 -1.80 -13.84
C ALA A 190 -10.80 -0.48 -14.51
N ASN A 191 -10.39 -0.23 -15.77
CA ASN A 191 -10.68 1.02 -16.49
C ASN A 191 -12.13 1.12 -16.99
N VAL A 192 -12.91 0.05 -16.91
CA VAL A 192 -14.33 0.06 -17.31
C VAL A 192 -15.17 0.82 -16.29
N VAL A 193 -14.78 0.81 -15.02
CA VAL A 193 -15.53 1.47 -13.94
C VAL A 193 -15.32 2.99 -14.01
N ARG A 194 -16.43 3.74 -13.98
CA ARG A 194 -16.40 5.20 -13.83
C ARG A 194 -16.53 5.52 -12.35
N SER A 195 -15.44 5.97 -11.73
CA SER A 195 -15.43 6.29 -10.30
C SER A 195 -15.75 7.75 -10.03
N TRP A 196 -16.60 7.99 -9.05
CA TRP A 196 -16.92 9.32 -8.53
C TRP A 196 -15.75 9.99 -7.78
N MET A 197 -14.81 9.20 -7.24
CA MET A 197 -13.64 9.74 -6.54
C MET A 197 -12.49 10.10 -7.47
N SER A 198 -12.58 9.75 -8.74
CA SER A 198 -11.51 9.96 -9.72
C SER A 198 -11.64 11.34 -10.34
N PRO A 199 -10.70 12.29 -10.10
CA PRO A 199 -10.74 13.61 -10.72
C PRO A 199 -10.75 13.55 -12.26
N PRO A 200 -9.95 12.70 -12.94
CA PRO A 200 -10.05 12.54 -14.40
C PRO A 200 -11.45 12.12 -14.87
N THR A 201 -12.11 11.23 -14.13
CA THR A 201 -13.47 10.77 -14.49
C THR A 201 -14.50 11.85 -14.26
N LEU A 202 -14.44 12.57 -13.13
CA LEU A 202 -15.33 13.69 -12.83
C LEU A 202 -15.21 14.81 -13.86
N LEU A 203 -13.98 15.14 -14.27
CA LEU A 203 -13.73 16.11 -15.32
C LEU A 203 -14.38 15.67 -16.64
N ALA A 204 -14.17 14.41 -17.05
CA ALA A 204 -14.75 13.89 -18.28
C ALA A 204 -16.28 13.88 -18.27
N LEU A 205 -16.90 13.46 -17.16
CA LEU A 205 -18.35 13.48 -16.98
C LEU A 205 -18.91 14.91 -17.00
N GLY A 206 -18.26 15.83 -16.29
CA GLY A 206 -18.66 17.25 -16.26
C GLY A 206 -18.56 17.90 -17.64
N THR A 207 -17.47 17.68 -18.37
CA THR A 207 -17.32 18.21 -19.73
C THR A 207 -18.31 17.59 -20.72
N GLY A 208 -18.62 16.29 -20.57
CA GLY A 208 -19.63 15.63 -21.39
C GLY A 208 -21.01 16.23 -21.18
N GLN A 209 -21.38 16.48 -19.92
CA GLN A 209 -22.63 17.14 -19.57
C GLN A 209 -22.71 18.56 -20.15
N VAL A 210 -21.62 19.32 -20.09
CA VAL A 210 -21.55 20.66 -20.70
C VAL A 210 -21.71 20.57 -22.23
N GLY A 211 -21.09 19.60 -22.89
CA GLY A 211 -21.24 19.38 -24.33
C GLY A 211 -22.70 19.14 -24.74
N ILE A 212 -23.43 18.34 -23.96
CA ILE A 212 -24.86 18.10 -24.16
C ILE A 212 -25.67 19.39 -23.96
N LEU A 213 -25.40 20.12 -22.87
CA LEU A 213 -26.10 21.38 -22.55
C LEU A 213 -25.88 22.47 -23.61
N LEU A 214 -24.72 22.49 -24.25
CA LEU A 214 -24.37 23.45 -25.31
C LEU A 214 -24.80 22.99 -26.71
N GLY A 215 -25.45 21.82 -26.85
CA GLY A 215 -25.86 21.27 -28.14
C GLY A 215 -24.71 20.74 -29.01
N LEU A 216 -23.52 20.54 -28.44
CA LEU A 216 -22.33 20.03 -29.13
C LEU A 216 -22.31 18.49 -29.22
N GLY A 217 -23.11 17.82 -28.40
CA GLY A 217 -23.22 16.36 -28.33
C GLY A 217 -22.52 15.75 -27.12
N ASP A 218 -22.63 14.43 -26.95
CA ASP A 218 -21.97 13.69 -25.87
C ASP A 218 -20.52 13.36 -26.24
N HIS A 219 -19.58 14.09 -25.64
CA HIS A 219 -18.14 13.88 -25.80
C HIS A 219 -17.49 13.17 -24.60
N THR A 220 -18.29 12.60 -23.68
CA THR A 220 -17.79 12.00 -22.43
C THR A 220 -16.70 10.97 -22.69
N THR A 221 -16.87 10.08 -23.67
CA THR A 221 -15.92 9.00 -23.97
C THR A 221 -14.58 9.52 -24.49
N ALA A 222 -14.61 10.51 -25.38
CA ALA A 222 -13.42 11.13 -25.94
C ALA A 222 -12.64 11.89 -24.87
N VAL A 223 -13.32 12.70 -24.06
CA VAL A 223 -12.67 13.43 -22.95
C VAL A 223 -12.16 12.47 -21.88
N LEU A 224 -12.87 11.36 -21.61
CA LEU A 224 -12.40 10.34 -20.68
C LEU A 224 -11.12 9.67 -21.17
N ALA A 225 -11.00 9.35 -22.47
CA ALA A 225 -9.76 8.80 -23.02
C ALA A 225 -8.58 9.79 -22.86
N LEU A 226 -8.80 11.06 -23.18
CA LEU A 226 -7.79 12.12 -23.08
C LEU A 226 -7.35 12.37 -21.64
N THR A 227 -8.29 12.61 -20.73
CA THR A 227 -8.00 12.90 -19.31
C THR A 227 -7.28 11.74 -18.62
N ARG A 228 -7.62 10.49 -18.97
CA ARG A 228 -6.91 9.30 -18.47
C ARG A 228 -5.49 9.22 -19.01
N ALA A 229 -5.28 9.48 -20.29
CA ALA A 229 -3.93 9.50 -20.89
C ALA A 229 -3.06 10.60 -20.26
N MET A 230 -3.62 11.78 -20.02
CA MET A 230 -2.95 12.88 -19.32
C MET A 230 -2.63 12.50 -17.86
N GLY A 231 -3.58 11.91 -17.15
CA GLY A 231 -3.38 11.45 -15.77
C GLY A 231 -2.24 10.44 -15.65
N VAL A 232 -2.23 9.41 -16.50
CA VAL A 232 -1.14 8.41 -16.53
C VAL A 232 0.21 9.03 -16.89
N SER A 233 0.24 9.93 -17.88
CA SER A 233 1.47 10.64 -18.27
C SER A 233 2.01 11.49 -17.13
N LEU A 234 1.13 12.22 -16.43
CA LEU A 234 1.52 13.05 -15.29
C LEU A 234 2.00 12.20 -14.10
N ILE A 235 1.35 11.06 -13.83
CA ILE A 235 1.84 10.08 -12.85
C ILE A 235 3.25 9.64 -13.22
N ALA A 236 3.50 9.26 -14.48
CA ALA A 236 4.82 8.81 -14.92
C ALA A 236 5.88 9.90 -14.71
N VAL A 237 5.60 11.15 -15.09
CA VAL A 237 6.51 12.28 -14.88
C VAL A 237 6.80 12.51 -13.39
N ILE A 238 5.77 12.52 -12.53
CA ILE A 238 5.93 12.71 -11.08
C ILE A 238 6.73 11.56 -10.46
N VAL A 239 6.39 10.32 -10.79
CA VAL A 239 7.08 9.13 -10.26
C VAL A 239 8.54 9.11 -10.71
N LEU A 240 8.83 9.38 -11.98
CA LEU A 240 10.21 9.48 -12.46
C LEU A 240 10.98 10.58 -11.72
N TRP A 241 10.39 11.76 -11.56
CA TRP A 241 10.99 12.84 -10.81
C TRP A 241 11.29 12.45 -9.35
N LEU A 242 10.37 11.78 -8.66
CA LEU A 242 10.56 11.27 -7.30
C LEU A 242 11.66 10.20 -7.24
N LEU A 243 11.71 9.28 -8.20
CA LEU A 243 12.76 8.26 -8.29
C LEU A 243 14.14 8.92 -8.46
N PHE A 244 14.26 9.92 -9.34
CA PHE A 244 15.50 10.68 -9.50
C PHE A 244 15.86 11.48 -8.24
N ALA A 245 14.88 12.00 -7.51
CA ALA A 245 15.13 12.69 -6.24
C ALA A 245 15.73 11.73 -5.18
N VAL A 246 15.24 10.49 -5.12
CA VAL A 246 15.79 9.44 -4.24
C VAL A 246 17.19 9.00 -4.70
N LEU A 247 17.40 8.82 -6.01
CA LEU A 247 18.72 8.49 -6.56
C LEU A 247 19.78 9.54 -6.20
N ARG A 248 19.40 10.82 -6.17
CA ARG A 248 20.26 11.94 -5.78
C ARG A 248 20.35 12.17 -4.26
N GLY A 249 19.69 11.34 -3.44
CA GLY A 249 19.67 11.48 -1.98
C GLY A 249 18.89 12.69 -1.46
N ARG A 250 18.08 13.36 -2.29
CA ARG A 250 17.28 14.54 -1.91
C ARG A 250 15.97 14.17 -1.21
N LEU A 251 15.51 12.93 -1.39
CA LEU A 251 14.26 12.43 -0.86
C LEU A 251 14.48 11.05 -0.24
N HIS A 252 13.86 10.80 0.91
CA HIS A 252 13.87 9.49 1.53
C HIS A 252 12.97 8.51 0.74
N PRO A 253 13.39 7.26 0.47
CA PRO A 253 12.64 6.31 -0.36
C PRO A 253 11.21 6.04 0.13
N VAL A 254 10.99 6.00 1.45
CA VAL A 254 9.65 5.81 2.05
C VAL A 254 8.74 7.01 1.77
N GLY A 255 9.27 8.23 1.84
CA GLY A 255 8.54 9.45 1.50
C GLY A 255 8.20 9.48 0.00
N GLY A 256 9.17 9.15 -0.85
CA GLY A 256 8.97 9.02 -2.30
C GLY A 256 7.87 8.02 -2.64
N LEU A 257 7.89 6.84 -2.02
CA LEU A 257 6.84 5.81 -2.19
C LEU A 257 5.46 6.34 -1.80
N GLY A 258 5.34 6.98 -0.64
CA GLY A 258 4.07 7.51 -0.17
C GLY A 258 3.51 8.61 -1.08
N VAL A 259 4.36 9.54 -1.53
CA VAL A 259 3.96 10.62 -2.46
C VAL A 259 3.62 10.04 -3.83
N ALA A 260 4.37 9.05 -4.32
CA ALA A 260 4.10 8.40 -5.61
C ALA A 260 2.76 7.66 -5.61
N LEU A 261 2.44 6.93 -4.53
CA LEU A 261 1.13 6.29 -4.36
C LEU A 261 0.01 7.32 -4.20
N GLY A 262 0.27 8.45 -3.53
CA GLY A 262 -0.66 9.59 -3.47
C GLY A 262 -0.91 10.24 -4.83
N ALA A 263 0.13 10.48 -5.62
CA ALA A 263 -0.01 11.01 -6.97
C ALA A 263 -0.76 10.03 -7.88
N THR A 264 -0.45 8.74 -7.75
CA THR A 264 -1.19 7.67 -8.43
C THR A 264 -2.66 7.76 -8.02
N LEU A 265 -2.99 7.73 -6.74
CA LEU A 265 -4.36 7.84 -6.24
C LEU A 265 -5.13 9.05 -6.83
N LEU A 266 -4.52 10.23 -6.87
CA LEU A 266 -5.19 11.46 -7.31
C LEU A 266 -5.42 11.53 -8.82
N LEU A 267 -4.52 10.93 -9.61
CA LEU A 267 -4.53 11.05 -11.07
C LEU A 267 -4.97 9.75 -11.77
N PHE A 268 -5.19 8.68 -11.01
CA PHE A 268 -5.55 7.40 -11.57
C PHE A 268 -7.00 7.41 -12.05
N PRO A 269 -7.29 6.76 -13.20
CA PRO A 269 -8.62 6.75 -13.79
C PRO A 269 -9.73 6.25 -12.86
N VAL A 270 -9.44 5.32 -11.96
CA VAL A 270 -10.45 4.65 -11.13
C VAL A 270 -10.01 4.57 -9.69
N VAL A 271 -10.65 5.38 -8.84
CA VAL A 271 -10.29 5.51 -7.42
C VAL A 271 -11.40 4.93 -6.56
N GLN A 272 -11.04 4.18 -5.52
CA GLN A 272 -12.02 3.67 -4.54
C GLN A 272 -11.71 4.24 -3.15
N PRO A 273 -12.70 4.30 -2.23
CA PRO A 273 -12.53 4.87 -0.89
C PRO A 273 -11.31 4.36 -0.13
N TRP A 274 -11.02 3.06 -0.21
CA TRP A 274 -9.90 2.48 0.52
C TRP A 274 -8.53 2.68 -0.15
N TYR A 275 -8.46 3.15 -1.40
CA TYR A 275 -7.17 3.42 -2.08
C TYR A 275 -6.43 4.57 -1.41
N VAL A 276 -7.14 5.42 -0.68
CA VAL A 276 -6.57 6.46 0.18
C VAL A 276 -5.51 5.92 1.14
N LEU A 277 -5.70 4.69 1.64
CA LEU A 277 -4.76 4.03 2.54
C LEU A 277 -3.42 3.71 1.86
N TRP A 278 -3.38 3.59 0.53
CA TRP A 278 -2.14 3.37 -0.22
C TRP A 278 -1.18 4.53 -0.06
N ALA A 279 -1.70 5.76 0.05
CA ALA A 279 -0.90 6.96 0.26
C ALA A 279 -0.69 7.22 1.76
N ILE A 280 -1.76 7.18 2.56
CA ILE A 280 -1.71 7.58 3.98
C ILE A 280 -0.75 6.70 4.77
N ILE A 281 -0.77 5.38 4.62
CA ILE A 281 0.03 4.49 5.47
C ILE A 281 1.55 4.67 5.26
N PRO A 282 2.11 4.63 4.04
CA PRO A 282 3.53 4.93 3.85
C PRO A 282 3.88 6.39 4.18
N LEU A 283 2.99 7.36 3.88
CA LEU A 283 3.22 8.76 4.25
C LEU A 283 3.20 8.96 5.78
N ALA A 284 2.41 8.21 6.53
CA ALA A 284 2.38 8.29 7.99
C ALA A 284 3.75 7.93 8.61
N ALA A 285 4.56 7.13 7.91
CA ALA A 285 5.92 6.83 8.32
C ALA A 285 6.93 7.94 8.00
N TRP A 286 6.61 8.95 7.19
CA TRP A 286 7.57 9.97 6.74
C TRP A 286 7.13 11.42 6.98
N ALA A 287 5.84 11.72 6.84
CA ALA A 287 5.30 13.07 6.91
C ALA A 287 4.87 13.43 8.34
N THR A 288 5.55 14.42 8.93
CA THR A 288 5.32 14.88 10.32
C THR A 288 4.53 16.17 10.45
N LYS A 289 4.38 16.92 9.34
CA LYS A 289 3.80 18.27 9.37
C LYS A 289 2.34 18.24 9.86
N PRO A 290 1.92 19.15 10.76
CA PRO A 290 0.53 19.20 11.26
C PRO A 290 -0.51 19.27 10.13
N ARG A 291 -0.20 20.02 9.06
CA ARG A 291 -1.06 20.12 7.86
C ARG A 291 -1.32 18.75 7.22
N PHE A 292 -0.31 17.90 7.13
CA PHE A 292 -0.48 16.54 6.59
C PHE A 292 -1.35 15.70 7.53
N ARG A 293 -1.12 15.77 8.85
CA ARG A 293 -1.90 15.01 9.82
C ARG A 293 -3.39 15.40 9.76
N MET A 294 -3.67 16.70 9.74
CA MET A 294 -5.04 17.21 9.61
C MET A 294 -5.67 16.80 8.29
N ALA A 295 -4.97 16.94 7.17
CA ALA A 295 -5.48 16.52 5.87
C ALA A 295 -5.78 15.01 5.85
N ALA A 296 -4.89 14.17 6.39
CA ALA A 296 -5.09 12.73 6.48
C ALA A 296 -6.31 12.37 7.34
N ILE A 297 -6.51 13.05 8.48
CA ILE A 297 -7.67 12.85 9.37
C ILE A 297 -8.96 13.28 8.67
N VAL A 298 -9.01 14.50 8.13
CA VAL A 298 -10.21 15.03 7.45
C VAL A 298 -10.57 14.16 6.26
N PHE A 299 -9.60 13.80 5.42
CA PHE A 299 -9.86 12.98 4.25
C PHE A 299 -10.28 11.55 4.64
N THR A 300 -9.69 10.99 5.71
CA THR A 300 -10.12 9.72 6.28
C THR A 300 -11.57 9.77 6.77
N LEU A 301 -11.97 10.84 7.46
CA LEU A 301 -13.33 11.01 7.97
C LEU A 301 -14.33 11.20 6.83
N VAL A 302 -14.05 12.08 5.88
CA VAL A 302 -14.91 12.33 4.71
C VAL A 302 -15.12 11.03 3.93
N VAL A 303 -14.03 10.35 3.58
CA VAL A 303 -14.12 9.09 2.82
C VAL A 303 -14.76 7.97 3.65
N GLY A 304 -14.56 7.96 4.97
CA GLY A 304 -15.16 6.98 5.87
C GLY A 304 -16.68 7.15 6.00
N ILE A 305 -17.16 8.40 6.05
CA ILE A 305 -18.58 8.72 6.16
C ILE A 305 -19.29 8.54 4.82
N PHE A 306 -18.71 9.05 3.72
CA PHE A 306 -19.37 9.07 2.42
C PHE A 306 -19.07 7.83 1.54
N GLY A 307 -17.98 7.11 1.81
CA GLY A 307 -17.57 5.94 1.04
C GLY A 307 -18.63 4.84 0.96
N PRO A 308 -19.16 4.35 2.10
CA PRO A 308 -20.22 3.32 2.10
C PRO A 308 -21.49 3.77 1.37
N THR A 309 -21.88 5.04 1.50
CA THR A 309 -23.08 5.59 0.84
C THR A 309 -22.89 5.77 -0.68
N ALA A 310 -21.68 6.06 -1.14
CA ALA A 310 -21.41 6.38 -2.54
C ALA A 310 -21.22 5.15 -3.44
N ASN A 311 -20.88 3.99 -2.88
CA ASN A 311 -20.80 2.72 -3.61
C ASN A 311 -22.16 2.01 -3.76
N GLY A 312 -23.23 2.57 -3.18
CA GLY A 312 -24.58 2.00 -3.25
C GLY A 312 -24.79 0.79 -2.33
N ASP A 313 -23.91 0.59 -1.35
CA ASP A 313 -24.07 -0.45 -0.33
C ASP A 313 -25.30 -0.11 0.54
N ARG A 314 -26.42 -0.78 0.27
CA ARG A 314 -27.63 -0.69 1.08
C ARG A 314 -27.46 -1.61 2.27
N PHE A 315 -26.88 -1.10 3.35
CA PHE A 315 -26.94 -1.80 4.63
C PHE A 315 -28.38 -1.83 5.10
N ALA A 316 -28.90 -3.02 5.38
CA ALA A 316 -30.20 -3.14 6.02
C ALA A 316 -30.11 -2.56 7.44
N LEU A 317 -31.18 -1.92 7.92
CA LEU A 317 -31.23 -1.30 9.25
C LEU A 317 -30.78 -2.27 10.36
N PHE A 318 -31.14 -3.54 10.27
CA PHE A 318 -30.74 -4.56 11.25
C PHE A 318 -29.23 -4.83 11.24
N GLN A 319 -28.54 -4.72 10.08
CA GLN A 319 -27.09 -4.89 10.01
C GLN A 319 -26.37 -3.75 10.73
N ILE A 320 -26.88 -2.53 10.59
CA ILE A 320 -26.36 -1.35 11.29
C ILE A 320 -26.56 -1.51 12.81
N ALA A 321 -27.76 -1.92 13.23
CA ALA A 321 -28.07 -2.16 14.64
C ALA A 321 -27.18 -3.25 15.25
N LEU A 322 -27.03 -4.39 14.55
CA LEU A 322 -26.20 -5.51 15.00
C LEU A 322 -24.71 -5.14 15.04
N ALA A 323 -24.20 -4.42 14.03
CA ALA A 323 -22.82 -3.95 14.01
C ALA A 323 -22.54 -2.94 15.13
N THR A 324 -23.49 -2.05 15.43
CA THR A 324 -23.39 -1.08 16.54
C THR A 324 -23.36 -1.82 17.87
N LEU A 325 -24.29 -2.75 18.10
CA LEU A 325 -24.34 -3.56 19.31
C LEU A 325 -23.05 -4.36 19.51
N ALA A 326 -22.58 -5.06 18.47
CA ALA A 326 -21.35 -5.82 18.52
C ALA A 326 -20.14 -4.93 18.82
N SER A 327 -20.06 -3.74 18.20
CA SER A 327 -18.98 -2.78 18.44
C SER A 327 -19.02 -2.25 19.89
N THR A 328 -20.19 -1.94 20.42
CA THR A 328 -20.37 -1.52 21.82
C THR A 328 -19.93 -2.62 22.78
N VAL A 329 -20.35 -3.87 22.56
CA VAL A 329 -19.95 -5.01 23.39
C VAL A 329 -18.44 -5.22 23.36
N ILE A 330 -17.82 -5.20 22.17
CA ILE A 330 -16.36 -5.36 22.03
C ILE A 330 -15.63 -4.22 22.74
N LEU A 331 -16.09 -2.97 22.60
CA LEU A 331 -15.48 -1.82 23.27
C LEU A 331 -15.58 -1.95 24.79
N LEU A 332 -16.75 -2.31 25.32
CA LEU A 332 -16.96 -2.52 26.76
C LEU A 332 -16.08 -3.66 27.28
N LEU A 333 -15.93 -4.75 26.52
CA LEU A 333 -15.03 -5.85 26.88
C LEU A 333 -13.56 -5.42 26.89
N LEU A 334 -13.12 -4.67 25.86
CA LEU A 334 -11.75 -4.14 25.81
C LEU A 334 -11.49 -3.17 26.97
N LEU A 335 -12.44 -2.29 27.28
CA LEU A 335 -12.37 -1.41 28.44
C LEU A 335 -12.26 -2.23 29.72
N ALA A 336 -13.16 -3.18 29.96
CA ALA A 336 -13.13 -4.02 31.16
C ALA A 336 -11.81 -4.80 31.32
N LEU A 337 -11.27 -5.35 30.22
CA LEU A 337 -10.01 -6.10 30.22
C LEU A 337 -8.78 -5.21 30.42
N THR A 338 -8.81 -3.97 29.95
CA THR A 338 -7.68 -3.04 30.00
C THR A 338 -7.77 -2.00 31.12
N PHE A 339 -8.90 -1.94 31.83
CA PHE A 339 -9.18 -0.97 32.89
C PHE A 339 -8.10 -0.95 33.98
N ARG A 340 -7.55 -2.13 34.32
CA ARG A 340 -6.49 -2.27 35.32
C ARG A 340 -5.05 -2.24 34.77
N ARG A 341 -4.87 -2.23 33.44
CA ARG A 341 -3.55 -2.39 32.80
C ARG A 341 -3.07 -1.13 32.07
N LEU A 342 -3.97 -0.26 31.65
CA LEU A 342 -3.60 1.02 31.06
C LEU A 342 -3.59 2.10 32.15
N PRO A 343 -2.59 3.00 32.17
CA PRO A 343 -2.63 4.18 33.00
C PRO A 343 -3.67 5.13 32.41
N TRP A 344 -4.94 4.89 32.72
CA TRP A 344 -5.99 5.89 32.60
C TRP A 344 -5.57 7.00 33.57
N ARG A 345 -4.77 7.96 33.07
CA ARG A 345 -4.20 9.02 33.90
C ARG A 345 -5.33 9.67 34.68
N ALA A 346 -5.28 9.60 36.00
CA ALA A 346 -5.96 10.58 36.83
C ALA A 346 -5.42 11.95 36.35
N LEU A 347 -6.33 12.86 36.02
CA LEU A 347 -5.95 14.26 35.78
C LEU A 347 -5.24 14.75 37.05
N PRO A 348 -4.16 15.55 36.93
CA PRO A 348 -3.56 16.17 38.10
C PRO A 348 -4.65 16.91 38.88
N GLU A 349 -4.79 16.63 40.17
CA GLU A 349 -5.60 17.49 41.04
C GLU A 349 -4.94 18.88 41.02
N GLU A 350 -5.75 19.89 40.71
CA GLU A 350 -5.34 21.30 40.60
C GLU A 350 -4.73 21.84 41.91
#